data_AF-A0A832YIC2-F1
#
_entry.id   AF-A0A832YIC2-F1
#
_cell.length_a   1.000
_cell.length_b   1.000
_cell.length_c   1.000
_cell.angle_alpha   90.00
_cell.angle_beta   90.00
_cell.angle_gamma   90.00
#
_symmetry.space_group_name_H-M   'P 1'
#
loop_
_entity.id
_entity.type
_entity.pdbx_description
1 polymer ?
#
loop_
_entity_poly.entity_id
_entity_poly.type
_entity_poly.pdbx_seq_one_letter_code
_entity_poly.pdbx_strand_id
1 'polypeptide(L)'
;MKISKIFLYDEPAVQEIQISSLKNFLLETFHADVEIKKCVFNNLDGKTMERISGCRIFDPKMPFKKHLPNKQEIDFEKNVCKDTKLMEKTIMVEDAGRIEDVVMYDGFEVQNIIYNVITENDSNPNNLHIVFTNKLTCTYDTADSRYHGRTVICSNPAIISTTGMIEAPARPREYYF
;
A
#
# COMPACT_ATOMS: atom_id res chain seq x y z
N MET A 1 1.58 24.48 -2.39
CA MET A 1 2.11 23.73 -1.22
C MET A 1 3.62 23.89 -1.23
N LYS A 2 4.24 24.33 -0.12
CA LYS A 2 5.70 24.41 -0.01
C LYS A 2 6.18 23.12 0.65
N ILE A 3 6.70 22.19 -0.14
CA ILE A 3 7.27 20.94 0.39
C ILE A 3 8.61 21.27 1.02
N SER A 4 8.76 20.98 2.31
CA SER A 4 10.02 21.22 3.03
C SER A 4 11.00 20.05 2.85
N LYS A 5 10.48 18.82 2.89
CA LYS A 5 11.25 17.58 2.79
C LYS A 5 10.38 16.46 2.24
N ILE A 6 11.00 15.52 1.54
CA ILE A 6 10.36 14.30 1.02
C ILE A 6 10.95 13.10 1.76
N PHE A 7 10.09 12.24 2.28
CA PHE A 7 10.47 10.95 2.86
C PHE A 7 10.00 9.83 1.95
N LEU A 8 10.95 8.98 1.53
CA LEU A 8 10.67 7.78 0.75
C LEU A 8 10.79 6.57 1.69
N TYR A 9 9.70 5.84 1.92
CA TYR A 9 9.71 4.60 2.70
C TYR A 9 9.88 3.43 1.72
N ASP A 10 11.04 2.79 1.79
CA ASP A 10 11.46 1.75 0.85
C ASP A 10 10.64 0.45 0.99
N GLU A 11 10.50 -0.31 -0.10
CA GLU A 11 9.88 -1.63 -0.12
C GLU A 11 10.95 -2.68 -0.46
N PRO A 12 11.57 -3.33 0.54
CA PRO A 12 12.75 -4.16 0.34
C PRO A 12 12.49 -5.44 -0.48
N ALA A 13 11.23 -5.84 -0.65
CA ALA A 13 10.88 -6.95 -1.54
C ALA A 13 11.01 -6.59 -3.03
N VAL A 14 10.94 -5.30 -3.39
CA VAL A 14 10.87 -4.84 -4.78
C VAL A 14 12.12 -4.03 -5.13
N GLN A 15 13.16 -4.72 -5.60
CA GLN A 15 14.45 -4.10 -5.92
C GLN A 15 14.39 -3.17 -7.13
N GLU A 16 13.38 -3.36 -7.98
CA GLU A 16 13.12 -2.58 -9.20
C GLU A 16 12.84 -1.10 -8.92
N ILE A 17 12.42 -0.74 -7.69
CA ILE A 17 12.19 0.67 -7.31
C ILE A 17 13.47 1.51 -7.43
N GLN A 18 14.66 0.90 -7.28
CA GLN A 18 15.95 1.59 -7.30
C GLN A 18 15.93 2.89 -6.45
N ILE A 19 15.53 2.76 -5.18
CA ILE A 19 15.19 3.87 -4.27
C ILE A 19 16.27 4.99 -4.21
N SER A 20 17.55 4.64 -4.33
CA SER A 20 18.67 5.59 -4.38
C SER A 20 18.66 6.44 -5.65
N SER A 21 18.40 5.84 -6.81
CA SER A 21 18.26 6.54 -8.09
C SER A 21 17.05 7.47 -8.05
N LEU A 22 15.92 7.00 -7.48
CA LEU A 22 14.73 7.82 -7.30
C LEU A 22 14.98 9.02 -6.38
N LYS A 23 15.71 8.82 -5.27
CA LYS A 23 16.11 9.92 -4.38
C LYS A 23 16.90 10.99 -5.14
N ASN A 24 17.91 10.59 -5.93
CA ASN A 24 18.73 11.53 -6.70
C ASN A 24 17.89 12.31 -7.72
N PHE A 25 17.01 11.61 -8.44
CA PHE A 25 16.09 12.24 -9.38
C PHE A 25 15.21 13.31 -8.71
N LEU A 26 14.65 13.02 -7.54
CA LEU A 26 13.80 13.97 -6.81
C LEU A 26 14.59 15.17 -6.27
N LEU A 27 15.81 14.96 -5.77
CA LEU A 27 16.72 16.03 -5.34
C LEU A 27 17.03 17.00 -6.49
N GLU A 28 17.35 16.46 -7.67
CA GLU A 28 17.67 17.24 -8.87
C GLU A 28 16.44 17.97 -9.43
N THR A 29 15.27 17.34 -9.40
CA THR A 29 14.04 17.87 -10.01
C THR A 29 13.33 18.92 -9.16
N PHE A 30 13.23 18.69 -7.85
CA PHE A 30 12.38 19.51 -6.97
C PHE A 30 13.16 20.40 -6.01
N HIS A 31 14.48 20.25 -5.92
CA HIS A 31 15.34 21.00 -4.99
C HIS A 31 14.87 20.97 -3.52
N ALA A 32 14.16 19.91 -3.13
CA ALA A 32 13.74 19.63 -1.75
C ALA A 32 14.65 18.55 -1.15
N ASP A 33 14.88 18.58 0.16
CA ASP A 33 15.62 17.49 0.82
C ASP A 33 14.85 16.18 0.69
N VAL A 34 15.57 15.07 0.45
CA VAL A 34 14.99 13.75 0.25
C VAL A 34 15.70 12.74 1.14
N GLU A 35 14.94 12.10 2.02
CA GLU A 35 15.43 11.08 2.93
C GLU A 35 14.77 9.73 2.67
N ILE A 36 15.59 8.68 2.60
CA ILE A 36 15.11 7.31 2.50
C ILE A 36 14.94 6.77 3.93
N LYS A 37 13.74 6.30 4.23
CA LYS A 37 13.37 5.58 5.44
C LYS A 37 13.24 4.09 5.13
N LYS A 38 13.40 3.25 6.14
CA LYS A 38 13.05 1.82 6.04
C LYS A 38 11.55 1.67 5.77
N CYS A 39 11.16 0.50 5.27
CA CYS A 39 9.76 0.12 5.09
C CYS A 39 8.92 0.45 6.33
N VAL A 40 7.80 1.14 6.11
CA VAL A 40 6.92 1.60 7.19
C VAL A 40 6.23 0.45 7.91
N PHE A 41 6.12 -0.72 7.27
CA PHE A 41 5.55 -1.92 7.86
C PHE A 41 6.51 -2.66 8.78
N ASN A 42 7.81 -2.36 8.69
CA ASN A 42 8.80 -2.98 9.56
C ASN A 42 8.69 -2.38 10.97
N ASN A 43 8.76 -3.24 11.99
CA ASN A 43 8.73 -2.86 13.42
C ASN A 43 7.43 -2.19 13.89
N LEU A 44 6.31 -2.38 13.20
CA LEU A 44 5.01 -2.00 13.75
C LEU A 44 4.72 -2.77 15.04
N ASP A 45 3.91 -2.20 15.93
CA ASP A 45 3.41 -2.95 17.09
C ASP A 45 2.30 -3.94 16.67
N GLY A 46 2.05 -4.95 17.51
CA GLY A 46 1.09 -5.99 17.20
C GLY A 46 -0.36 -5.51 17.00
N LYS A 47 -0.77 -4.43 17.69
CA LYS A 47 -2.12 -3.85 17.51
C LYS A 47 -2.23 -3.11 16.19
N THR A 48 -1.17 -2.41 15.77
CA THR A 48 -1.13 -1.75 14.46
C THR A 48 -1.18 -2.78 13.33
N MET A 49 -0.45 -3.89 13.43
CA MET A 49 -0.56 -4.98 12.45
C MET A 49 -1.97 -5.60 12.41
N GLU A 50 -2.61 -5.80 13.57
CA GLU A 50 -3.99 -6.29 13.64
C GLU A 50 -4.97 -5.31 12.95
N ARG A 51 -4.78 -4.00 13.13
CA ARG A 51 -5.58 -3.00 12.42
C ARG A 51 -5.40 -3.08 10.90
N ILE A 52 -4.18 -3.27 10.41
CA ILE A 52 -3.89 -3.44 8.97
C ILE A 52 -4.57 -4.71 8.44
N SER A 53 -4.52 -5.81 9.20
CA SER A 53 -5.24 -7.05 8.88
C SER A 53 -6.75 -6.83 8.74
N GLY A 54 -7.33 -5.97 9.60
CA GLY A 54 -8.73 -5.54 9.53
C GLY A 54 -9.09 -4.63 8.35
N CYS A 55 -8.12 -4.19 7.53
CA CYS A 55 -8.36 -3.42 6.31
C CYS A 55 -8.55 -4.30 5.06
N ARG A 56 -8.50 -5.63 5.21
CA ARG A 56 -8.65 -6.55 4.08
C ARG A 56 -10.04 -6.49 3.45
N ILE A 57 -10.08 -6.65 2.14
CA ILE A 57 -11.31 -6.72 1.35
C ILE A 57 -11.57 -8.19 1.02
N PHE A 58 -12.77 -8.67 1.34
CA PHE A 58 -13.21 -10.04 1.02
C PHE A 58 -14.34 -10.08 0.00
N ASP A 59 -15.17 -9.05 -0.04
CA ASP A 59 -16.23 -8.89 -1.04
C ASP A 59 -16.00 -7.57 -1.78
N PRO A 60 -15.46 -7.60 -3.00
CA PRO A 60 -15.18 -6.38 -3.75
C PRO A 60 -16.44 -5.66 -4.22
N LYS A 61 -17.64 -6.25 -4.11
CA LYS A 61 -18.91 -5.62 -4.49
C LYS A 61 -19.59 -4.89 -3.34
N MET A 62 -19.02 -4.98 -2.14
CA MET A 62 -19.53 -4.29 -0.96
C MET A 62 -18.61 -3.15 -0.55
N PRO A 63 -19.15 -2.02 -0.06
CA PRO A 63 -18.33 -0.96 0.51
C PRO A 63 -17.59 -1.49 1.73
N PHE A 64 -16.51 -0.80 2.12
CA PHE A 64 -15.67 -1.19 3.24
C PHE A 64 -16.52 -1.51 4.48
N LYS A 65 -16.31 -2.71 5.02
CA LYS A 65 -16.84 -3.13 6.31
C LYS A 65 -15.69 -3.67 7.11
N LYS A 66 -15.30 -2.92 8.13
CA LYS A 66 -14.30 -3.36 9.09
C LYS A 66 -14.74 -4.71 9.68
N HIS A 67 -13.96 -5.75 9.43
CA HIS A 67 -14.14 -7.04 10.09
C HIS A 67 -13.15 -7.18 11.24
N LEU A 68 -13.44 -8.11 12.13
CA LEU A 68 -12.49 -8.53 13.15
C LEU A 68 -11.66 -9.67 12.55
N PRO A 69 -10.35 -9.44 12.29
CA PRO A 69 -9.52 -10.46 11.67
C PRO A 69 -9.36 -11.65 12.63
N ASN A 70 -9.42 -12.85 12.08
CA ASN A 70 -9.17 -14.06 12.83
C ASN A 70 -7.66 -14.28 13.05
N LYS A 71 -7.30 -15.26 13.88
CA LYS A 71 -5.91 -15.53 14.24
C LYS A 71 -5.01 -15.78 13.01
N GLN A 72 -5.48 -16.51 12.00
CA GLN A 72 -4.69 -16.79 10.80
C GLN A 72 -4.42 -15.52 9.98
N GLU A 73 -5.41 -14.62 9.89
CA GLU A 73 -5.26 -13.33 9.19
C GLU A 73 -4.27 -12.42 9.93
N ILE A 74 -4.33 -12.39 11.26
CA ILE A 74 -3.41 -11.62 12.09
C ILE A 74 -1.99 -12.19 11.98
N ASP A 75 -1.84 -13.51 12.05
CA ASP A 75 -0.54 -14.17 11.95
C ASP A 75 0.07 -14.00 10.55
N PHE A 76 -0.75 -14.05 9.50
CA PHE A 76 -0.35 -13.70 8.13
C PHE A 76 0.18 -12.26 8.07
N GLU A 77 -0.59 -11.28 8.56
CA GLU A 77 -0.20 -9.87 8.51
C GLU A 77 1.08 -9.60 9.31
N LYS A 78 1.24 -10.25 10.47
CA LYS A 78 2.45 -10.18 11.28
C LYS A 78 3.68 -10.73 10.56
N ASN A 79 3.52 -11.81 9.80
CA ASN A 79 4.60 -12.38 9.03
C ASN A 79 4.97 -11.48 7.86
N VAL A 80 3.98 -10.95 7.13
CA VAL A 80 4.20 -10.01 6.02
C VAL A 80 4.87 -8.70 6.50
N CYS A 81 4.45 -8.14 7.63
CA CYS A 81 5.11 -6.95 8.20
C CYS A 81 6.57 -7.20 8.63
N LYS A 82 6.95 -8.46 8.87
CA LYS A 82 8.36 -8.83 9.15
C LYS A 82 9.17 -9.07 7.88
N ASP A 83 8.54 -9.68 6.88
CA ASP A 83 9.14 -9.99 5.58
C ASP A 83 8.09 -9.80 4.48
N THR A 84 8.13 -8.64 3.83
CA THR A 84 7.16 -8.24 2.81
C THR A 84 7.22 -9.15 1.58
N LYS A 85 8.31 -9.90 1.35
CA LYS A 85 8.41 -10.90 0.28
C LYS A 85 7.36 -12.00 0.38
N LEU A 86 6.79 -12.21 1.56
CA LEU A 86 5.70 -13.17 1.74
C LEU A 86 4.44 -12.79 0.93
N MET A 87 4.28 -11.53 0.53
CA MET A 87 3.22 -11.13 -0.40
C MET A 87 3.37 -11.77 -1.79
N GLU A 88 4.59 -12.09 -2.24
CA GLU A 88 4.82 -12.74 -3.54
C GLU A 88 4.26 -14.17 -3.59
N LYS A 89 3.98 -14.77 -2.42
CA LYS A 89 3.37 -16.10 -2.31
C LYS A 89 1.84 -16.04 -2.33
N THR A 90 1.25 -14.85 -2.38
CA THR A 90 -0.19 -14.69 -2.47
C THR A 90 -0.66 -14.88 -3.92
N ILE A 91 -1.94 -15.21 -4.09
CA ILE A 91 -2.51 -15.42 -5.42
C ILE A 91 -2.61 -14.06 -6.12
N MET A 92 -2.03 -13.96 -7.31
CA MET A 92 -2.11 -12.78 -8.18
C MET A 92 -3.49 -12.69 -8.84
N VAL A 93 -3.87 -11.52 -9.33
CA VAL A 93 -5.22 -11.32 -9.90
C VAL A 93 -5.42 -12.17 -11.15
N GLU A 94 -4.36 -12.37 -11.94
CA GLU A 94 -4.39 -13.20 -13.14
C GLU A 94 -4.49 -14.71 -12.88
N ASP A 95 -3.99 -15.18 -11.74
CA ASP A 95 -4.01 -16.60 -11.36
C ASP A 95 -5.26 -16.96 -10.54
N ALA A 96 -6.02 -15.97 -10.10
CA ALA A 96 -7.15 -16.15 -9.21
C ALA A 96 -8.37 -16.73 -9.96
N GLY A 97 -8.83 -17.91 -9.53
CA GLY A 97 -10.12 -18.46 -9.98
C GLY A 97 -11.31 -17.63 -9.49
N ARG A 98 -11.15 -16.92 -8.36
CA ARG A 98 -12.11 -15.97 -7.82
C ARG A 98 -11.36 -14.78 -7.22
N ILE A 99 -11.86 -13.58 -7.43
CA ILE A 99 -11.21 -12.35 -6.97
C ILE A 99 -11.08 -12.30 -5.43
N GLU A 100 -11.98 -12.96 -4.72
CA GLU A 100 -12.00 -13.06 -3.26
C GLU A 100 -10.83 -13.88 -2.69
N ASP A 101 -10.13 -14.65 -3.54
CA ASP A 101 -8.92 -15.40 -3.16
C ASP A 101 -7.66 -14.51 -3.14
N VAL A 102 -7.73 -13.30 -3.74
CA VAL A 102 -6.63 -12.32 -3.78
C VAL A 102 -6.55 -11.53 -2.47
N VAL A 103 -5.34 -11.31 -1.97
CA VAL A 103 -5.12 -10.48 -0.78
C VAL A 103 -5.16 -9.00 -1.17
N MET A 104 -6.33 -8.38 -0.97
CA MET A 104 -6.56 -6.96 -1.23
C MET A 104 -6.78 -6.17 0.06
N TYR A 105 -6.39 -4.90 0.05
CA TYR A 105 -6.57 -3.98 1.17
C TYR A 105 -7.33 -2.72 0.74
N ASP A 106 -8.20 -2.21 1.60
CA ASP A 106 -8.75 -0.87 1.43
C ASP A 106 -7.64 0.17 1.61
N GLY A 107 -7.36 0.90 0.53
CA GLY A 107 -6.24 1.83 0.45
C GLY A 107 -6.39 3.02 1.38
N PHE A 108 -7.61 3.51 1.63
CA PHE A 108 -7.82 4.63 2.55
C PHE A 108 -7.70 4.19 4.00
N GLU A 109 -8.18 3.00 4.34
CA GLU A 109 -8.07 2.46 5.69
C GLU A 109 -6.63 2.15 6.07
N VAL A 110 -5.85 1.54 5.15
CA VAL A 110 -4.41 1.35 5.33
C VAL A 110 -3.70 2.70 5.48
N GLN A 111 -4.06 3.68 4.63
CA GLN A 111 -3.47 5.02 4.69
C GLN A 111 -3.71 5.73 6.01
N ASN A 112 -4.92 5.64 6.57
CA ASN A 112 -5.26 6.20 7.88
C ASN A 112 -4.39 5.59 9.00
N ILE A 113 -4.11 4.29 8.93
CA ILE A 113 -3.24 3.62 9.91
C ILE A 113 -1.80 4.13 9.77
N ILE A 114 -1.27 4.15 8.55
CA ILE A 114 0.11 4.59 8.28
C ILE A 114 0.28 6.08 8.62
N TYR A 115 -0.72 6.91 8.36
CA TYR A 115 -0.73 8.31 8.75
C TYR A 115 -0.51 8.47 10.26
N ASN A 116 -1.22 7.69 11.09
CA ASN A 116 -1.03 7.73 12.54
C ASN A 116 0.40 7.31 12.94
N VAL A 117 0.94 6.24 12.34
CA VAL A 117 2.31 5.75 12.62
C VAL A 117 3.38 6.80 12.27
N ILE A 118 3.21 7.48 11.13
CA ILE A 118 4.16 8.49 10.67
C ILE A 118 4.06 9.75 11.54
N THR A 119 2.84 10.22 11.83
CA THR A 119 2.62 11.48 12.56
C THR A 119 2.98 11.41 14.03
N GLU A 120 3.10 10.21 14.62
CA GLU A 120 3.72 10.01 15.93
C GLU A 120 5.20 10.46 15.97
N ASN A 121 5.91 10.38 14.83
CA ASN A 121 7.33 10.72 14.73
C ASN A 121 7.61 12.01 13.96
N ASP A 122 6.74 12.37 13.01
CA ASP A 122 6.85 13.58 12.19
C ASP A 122 5.46 14.18 11.92
N SER A 123 5.12 15.23 12.68
CA SER A 123 3.83 15.91 12.59
C SER A 123 3.86 17.13 11.65
N ASN A 124 4.96 17.39 10.95
CA ASN A 124 5.06 18.57 10.09
C ASN A 124 4.27 18.36 8.78
N PRO A 125 3.17 19.10 8.56
CA PRO A 125 2.32 18.89 7.38
C PRO A 125 2.97 19.32 6.06
N ASN A 126 4.11 20.03 6.11
CA ASN A 126 4.88 20.43 4.93
C ASN A 126 5.86 19.34 4.46
N ASN A 127 5.99 18.24 5.21
CA ASN A 127 6.77 17.09 4.79
C ASN A 127 5.89 16.17 3.94
N LEU A 128 6.40 15.72 2.80
CA LEU A 128 5.73 14.77 1.92
C LEU A 128 6.24 13.37 2.22
N HIS A 129 5.34 12.47 2.61
CA HIS A 129 5.67 11.07 2.86
C HIS A 129 5.18 10.21 1.69
N ILE A 130 6.06 9.42 1.10
CA ILE A 130 5.76 8.51 -0.01
C ILE A 130 6.13 7.10 0.43
N VAL A 131 5.14 6.24 0.55
CA VAL A 131 5.28 4.86 0.99
C VAL A 131 5.18 3.92 -0.21
N PHE A 132 6.22 3.14 -0.45
CA PHE A 132 6.16 2.03 -1.39
C PHE A 132 5.69 0.77 -0.68
N THR A 133 4.89 -0.04 -1.37
CA THR A 133 4.44 -1.33 -0.85
C THR A 133 4.15 -2.31 -1.97
N ASN A 134 4.33 -3.60 -1.72
CA ASN A 134 3.87 -4.69 -2.59
C ASN A 134 2.46 -5.22 -2.22
N LYS A 135 1.75 -4.57 -1.28
CA LYS A 135 0.34 -4.87 -1.01
C LYS A 135 -0.56 -4.31 -2.11
N LEU A 136 -1.49 -5.11 -2.63
CA LEU A 136 -2.51 -4.62 -3.57
C LEU A 136 -3.51 -3.72 -2.83
N THR A 137 -3.46 -2.42 -3.10
CA THR A 137 -4.38 -1.43 -2.53
C THR A 137 -5.54 -1.19 -3.48
N CYS A 138 -6.74 -1.05 -2.93
CA CYS A 138 -7.96 -0.85 -3.69
C CYS A 138 -8.79 0.31 -3.10
N THR A 139 -9.68 0.89 -3.90
CA THR A 139 -10.68 1.87 -3.43
C THR A 139 -12.06 1.47 -3.93
N TYR A 140 -13.07 1.62 -3.09
CA TYR A 140 -14.45 1.38 -3.51
C TYR A 140 -14.98 2.58 -4.31
N ASP A 141 -15.53 2.31 -5.49
CA ASP A 141 -16.23 3.31 -6.29
C ASP A 141 -17.75 3.10 -6.15
N THR A 142 -18.43 4.14 -5.67
CA THR A 142 -19.89 4.09 -5.48
C THR A 142 -20.65 4.21 -6.79
N ALA A 143 -20.02 4.69 -7.87
CA ALA A 143 -20.66 4.83 -9.17
C ALA A 143 -20.90 3.48 -9.85
N ASP A 144 -19.99 2.52 -9.72
CA ASP A 144 -20.14 1.17 -10.24
C ASP A 144 -20.20 0.07 -9.16
N SER A 145 -20.27 0.49 -7.89
CA SER A 145 -20.51 -0.35 -6.71
C SER A 145 -19.52 -1.51 -6.58
N ARG A 146 -18.23 -1.23 -6.80
CA ARG A 146 -17.16 -2.21 -6.60
C ARG A 146 -15.83 -1.57 -6.26
N TYR A 147 -14.93 -2.40 -5.73
CA TYR A 147 -13.52 -2.07 -5.54
C TYR A 147 -12.76 -2.09 -6.86
N HIS A 148 -11.86 -1.12 -6.99
CA HIS A 148 -10.87 -1.03 -8.05
C HIS A 148 -9.48 -1.07 -7.45
N GLY A 149 -8.60 -1.90 -8.02
CA GLY A 149 -7.17 -1.82 -7.72
C GLY A 149 -6.66 -0.41 -7.98
N ARG A 150 -5.68 0.03 -7.19
CA ARG A 150 -5.04 1.34 -7.34
C ARG A 150 -3.54 1.18 -7.27
N THR A 151 -2.88 1.78 -8.26
CA THR A 151 -1.43 2.00 -8.22
C THR A 151 -1.05 2.98 -7.11
N VAL A 152 -1.86 4.01 -6.90
CA VAL A 152 -1.53 5.11 -5.98
C VAL A 152 -2.74 5.57 -5.20
N ILE A 153 -2.52 5.85 -3.91
CA ILE A 153 -3.42 6.62 -3.04
C ILE A 153 -2.80 8.01 -2.87
N CYS A 154 -3.42 9.01 -3.50
CA CYS A 154 -2.90 10.39 -3.57
C CYS A 154 -3.25 11.21 -2.31
N SER A 155 -2.62 10.86 -1.20
CA SER A 155 -2.75 11.54 0.11
C SER A 155 -1.36 11.89 0.67
N ASN A 156 -1.29 12.31 1.94
CA ASN A 156 -0.02 12.42 2.67
C ASN A 156 -0.16 11.67 4.01
N PRO A 157 0.47 10.48 4.18
CA PRO A 157 1.36 9.82 3.24
C PRO A 157 0.66 9.39 1.94
N ALA A 158 1.37 9.49 0.82
CA ALA A 158 0.99 8.85 -0.43
C ALA A 158 1.41 7.38 -0.35
N ILE A 159 0.59 6.48 -0.89
CA ILE A 159 0.92 5.06 -0.97
C ILE A 159 1.02 4.67 -2.43
N ILE A 160 2.16 4.12 -2.84
CA ILE A 160 2.40 3.57 -4.16
C ILE A 160 2.50 2.04 -4.03
N SER A 161 1.50 1.35 -4.58
CA SER A 161 1.45 -0.10 -4.64
C SER A 161 2.13 -0.60 -5.91
N THR A 162 3.23 -1.33 -5.79
CA THR A 162 3.93 -1.93 -6.94
C THR A 162 3.10 -3.04 -7.57
N THR A 163 2.42 -3.85 -6.76
CA THR A 163 1.43 -4.83 -7.24
C THR A 163 0.27 -4.11 -7.94
N GLY A 164 -0.18 -2.98 -7.40
CA GLY A 164 -1.15 -2.12 -8.06
C GLY A 164 -0.64 -1.46 -9.34
N MET A 165 0.66 -1.31 -9.57
CA MET A 165 1.19 -0.86 -10.88
C MET A 165 0.96 -1.91 -11.97
N ILE A 166 0.96 -3.19 -11.59
CA ILE A 166 0.83 -4.32 -12.51
C ILE A 166 -0.65 -4.70 -12.70
N GLU A 167 -1.39 -4.80 -11.60
CA GLU A 167 -2.72 -5.42 -11.57
C GLU A 167 -3.89 -4.44 -11.63
N ALA A 168 -3.68 -3.18 -11.27
CA ALA A 168 -4.75 -2.17 -11.30
C ALA A 168 -5.11 -1.66 -12.70
N PRO A 169 -4.17 -1.47 -13.65
CA PRO A 169 -4.51 -0.99 -14.97
C PRO A 169 -5.51 -1.92 -15.67
N ALA A 170 -6.53 -1.34 -16.29
CA ALA A 170 -7.47 -2.11 -17.08
C ALA A 170 -6.72 -2.83 -18.21
N ARG A 171 -6.89 -4.16 -18.29
CA ARG A 171 -6.31 -4.93 -19.39
C ARG A 171 -7.01 -4.56 -20.71
N PRO A 172 -6.33 -4.73 -21.86
CA PRO A 172 -6.95 -4.56 -23.17
C PRO A 172 -8.23 -5.41 -23.29
N ARG A 173 -9.19 -4.98 -24.11
CA ARG A 173 -10.48 -5.70 -24.23
C ARG A 173 -10.27 -7.15 -24.65
N GLU A 174 -9.28 -7.40 -25.50
CA GLU A 174 -8.87 -8.71 -26.03
C GLU A 174 -8.43 -9.69 -24.94
N TYR A 175 -8.10 -9.22 -23.74
CA TYR A 175 -7.80 -10.09 -22.61
C TYR A 175 -9.05 -10.80 -22.06
N TYR A 176 -10.23 -10.20 -22.27
CA TYR A 176 -11.50 -10.68 -21.72
C TYR A 176 -12.36 -11.46 -22.74
N PHE A 177 -11.89 -11.62 -23.98
CA PHE A 177 -12.62 -12.27 -25.09
C PHE A 177 -11.79 -13.32 -25.81
#